data_AF-A0A2Z5J668-F1
#
_entry.id   AF-A0A2Z5J668-F1
#
_cell.length_a   1.000
_cell.length_b   1.000
_cell.length_c   1.000
_cell.angle_alpha   90.00
_cell.angle_beta   90.00
_cell.angle_gamma   90.00
#
_symmetry.space_group_name_H-M   'P 1'
#
loop_
_entity.id
_entity.type
_entity.pdbx_description
1 polymer ?
#
loop_
_entity_poly.entity_id
_entity_poly.type
_entity_poly.pdbx_seq_one_letter_code
_entity_poly.pdbx_strand_id
1 'polypeptide(L)'
;MTEVKESSSIGRVTDPFATQAVSTDGTTAYVQVTYTAKDTDLTDGDHTGLEKALEAGRDQGLTVEASGNALAPPAESHAAEVIGFALAAVILAITFGSLIAAGLPLLTALVGGGVSPGRRPGRRTPPQAHPGPGRTRPAALRRPREDRPADRRHVQRAPLHGVRTPRQDKDSAPQPKKTATAKP
;
A
#
# COMPACT_ATOMS: atom_id res chain seq x y z
N MET A 1 -37.76 -6.49 9.99
CA MET A 1 -36.61 -7.38 9.76
C MET A 1 -35.64 -6.62 8.87
N THR A 2 -34.84 -5.75 9.47
CA THR A 2 -33.83 -4.97 8.74
C THR A 2 -32.53 -5.76 8.86
N GLU A 3 -32.13 -6.28 7.72
CA GLU A 3 -30.97 -7.10 7.45
C GLU A 3 -29.72 -6.48 8.10
N VAL A 4 -29.25 -7.08 9.19
CA VAL A 4 -27.91 -6.84 9.70
C VAL A 4 -26.98 -7.40 8.63
N LYS A 5 -26.51 -6.50 7.78
CA LYS A 5 -25.47 -6.76 6.79
C LYS A 5 -24.21 -7.07 7.61
N GLU A 6 -24.05 -8.35 7.93
CA GLU A 6 -22.83 -8.94 8.47
C GLU A 6 -21.65 -8.23 7.80
N SER A 7 -20.79 -7.66 8.63
CA SER A 7 -19.63 -6.83 8.32
C SER A 7 -18.73 -7.46 7.25
N SER A 8 -19.10 -7.29 5.98
CA SER A 8 -18.40 -7.84 4.82
C SER A 8 -17.08 -7.11 4.54
N SER A 9 -16.74 -6.10 5.32
CA SER A 9 -15.53 -5.31 5.20
C SER A 9 -14.31 -5.98 5.86
N ILE A 10 -14.44 -7.09 6.58
CA ILE A 10 -13.30 -7.79 7.18
C ILE A 10 -12.61 -8.65 6.12
N GLY A 11 -11.33 -8.38 5.86
CA GLY A 11 -10.52 -9.10 4.88
C GLY A 11 -9.66 -10.21 5.46
N ARG A 12 -9.07 -9.98 6.64
CA ARG A 12 -8.24 -10.97 7.34
C ARG A 12 -8.31 -10.75 8.84
N VAL A 13 -8.45 -11.83 9.60
CA VAL A 13 -8.21 -11.85 11.05
C VAL A 13 -7.09 -12.85 11.30
N THR A 14 -6.08 -12.47 12.08
CA THR A 14 -4.99 -13.38 12.44
C THR A 14 -5.36 -14.21 13.66
N ASP A 15 -5.16 -15.52 13.60
CA ASP A 15 -5.26 -16.39 14.76
C ASP A 15 -3.95 -16.30 15.59
N PRO A 16 -4.01 -15.85 16.85
CA PRO A 16 -2.82 -15.66 17.68
C PRO A 16 -2.10 -16.98 17.99
N PHE A 17 -2.81 -18.11 18.05
CA PHE A 17 -2.21 -19.41 18.34
C PHE A 17 -1.49 -19.98 17.12
N ALA A 18 -2.08 -19.81 15.93
CA ALA A 18 -1.46 -20.22 14.68
C ALA A 18 -0.24 -19.35 14.32
N THR A 19 -0.25 -18.07 14.71
CA THR A 19 0.83 -17.12 14.43
C THR A 19 1.86 -17.01 15.55
N GLN A 20 1.69 -17.75 16.64
CA GLN A 20 2.52 -17.66 17.84
C GLN A 20 2.60 -16.23 18.41
N ALA A 21 1.54 -15.45 18.20
CA ALA A 21 1.39 -14.09 18.71
C ALA A 21 0.81 -14.09 20.14
N VAL A 22 1.24 -15.05 20.96
CA VAL A 22 0.88 -15.21 22.37
C VAL A 22 2.16 -15.06 23.19
N SER A 23 2.08 -14.36 24.31
CA SER A 23 3.18 -14.17 25.25
C SER A 23 3.69 -15.52 25.80
N THR A 24 4.96 -15.56 26.20
CA THR A 24 5.61 -16.76 26.74
C THR A 24 4.93 -17.30 28.01
N ASP A 25 4.36 -16.40 28.82
CA ASP A 25 3.58 -16.73 30.01
C ASP A 25 2.09 -17.01 29.72
N GLY A 26 1.65 -16.89 28.47
CA GLY A 26 0.29 -17.18 28.04
C GLY A 26 -0.76 -16.14 28.43
N THR A 27 -0.38 -15.00 29.00
CA THR A 27 -1.32 -14.00 29.54
C THR A 27 -1.74 -12.93 28.55
N THR A 28 -1.06 -12.82 27.41
CA THR A 28 -1.32 -11.78 26.40
C THR A 28 -1.33 -12.41 25.01
N ALA A 29 -2.33 -12.08 24.20
CA ALA A 29 -2.43 -12.52 22.81
C ALA A 29 -2.71 -11.31 21.91
N TYR A 30 -2.04 -11.25 20.76
CA TYR A 30 -2.22 -10.18 19.77
C TYR A 30 -3.05 -10.69 18.59
N VAL A 31 -4.12 -9.97 18.28
CA VAL A 31 -5.00 -10.24 17.14
C VAL A 31 -4.98 -9.02 16.23
N GLN A 32 -4.74 -9.24 14.93
CA GLN A 32 -4.81 -8.21 13.93
C GLN A 32 -6.01 -8.45 13.00
N VAL A 33 -6.87 -7.44 12.93
CA VAL A 33 -7.99 -7.37 12.00
C VAL A 33 -7.61 -6.43 10.86
N THR A 34 -7.66 -6.94 9.64
CA THR A 34 -7.42 -6.18 8.41
C THR A 34 -8.72 -6.07 7.65
N TYR A 35 -9.12 -4.83 7.35
CA TYR A 35 -10.32 -4.57 6.56
C TYR A 35 -9.99 -4.56 5.07
N THR A 36 -10.95 -5.02 4.25
CA THR A 36 -10.93 -4.85 2.80
C THR A 36 -11.34 -3.44 2.41
N ALA A 37 -11.99 -2.63 3.25
CA ALA A 37 -12.24 -1.21 2.99
C ALA A 37 -10.95 -0.38 3.20
N LYS A 38 -10.88 0.84 2.63
CA LYS A 38 -9.88 1.82 3.06
C LYS A 38 -10.40 2.47 4.34
N ASP A 39 -9.51 3.06 5.12
CA ASP A 39 -9.84 3.73 6.38
C ASP A 39 -10.97 4.75 6.23
N THR A 40 -10.96 5.54 5.15
CA THR A 40 -11.99 6.54 4.82
C THR A 40 -13.32 5.96 4.36
N ASP A 41 -13.34 4.67 4.03
CA ASP A 41 -14.50 3.97 3.50
C ASP A 41 -15.12 3.03 4.56
N LEU A 42 -14.58 3.00 5.78
CA LEU A 42 -15.15 2.26 6.90
C LEU A 42 -16.46 2.91 7.32
N THR A 43 -17.46 2.08 7.58
CA THR A 43 -18.78 2.56 7.99
C THR A 43 -18.86 2.66 9.51
N ASP A 44 -19.77 3.49 10.03
CA ASP A 44 -20.09 3.53 11.47
C ASP A 44 -20.45 2.15 12.02
N GLY A 45 -21.07 1.30 11.19
CA GLY A 45 -21.37 -0.08 11.53
C GLY A 45 -20.12 -0.95 11.71
N ASP A 46 -19.08 -0.75 10.89
CA ASP A 46 -17.80 -1.45 11.03
C ASP A 46 -17.08 -1.04 12.33
N HIS A 47 -17.08 0.25 12.64
CA HIS A 47 -16.53 0.79 13.88
C HIS A 47 -17.28 0.27 15.11
N THR A 48 -18.61 0.37 15.10
CA THR A 48 -19.46 -0.13 16.20
C THR A 48 -19.34 -1.64 16.37
N GLY A 49 -19.20 -2.39 15.28
CA GLY A 49 -18.99 -3.84 15.32
C GLY A 49 -17.67 -4.21 15.99
N LEU A 50 -16.60 -3.47 15.69
CA LEU A 50 -15.31 -3.64 16.36
C LEU A 50 -15.40 -3.28 17.85
N GLU A 51 -16.00 -2.14 18.19
CA GLU A 51 -16.23 -1.69 19.57
C GLU A 51 -16.91 -2.79 20.41
N LYS A 52 -18.02 -3.34 19.88
CA LYS A 52 -18.77 -4.43 20.53
C LYS A 52 -17.95 -5.70 20.71
N ALA A 53 -17.09 -6.03 19.75
CA ALA A 53 -16.21 -7.19 19.88
C ALA A 53 -15.17 -6.98 21.00
N LEU A 54 -14.64 -5.76 21.15
CA LEU A 54 -13.73 -5.40 22.23
C LEU A 54 -14.45 -5.42 23.59
N GLU A 55 -15.65 -4.85 23.67
CA GLU A 55 -16.51 -4.88 24.86
C GLU A 55 -16.84 -6.32 25.28
N ALA A 56 -17.24 -7.19 24.34
CA ALA A 56 -17.52 -8.59 24.64
C ALA A 56 -16.30 -9.34 25.23
N GLY A 57 -15.08 -8.99 24.82
CA GLY A 57 -13.86 -9.51 25.43
C GLY A 57 -13.66 -8.99 26.86
N ARG A 58 -13.93 -7.70 27.10
CA ARG A 58 -13.85 -7.07 28.44
C ARG A 58 -14.88 -7.65 29.40
N ASP A 59 -16.10 -7.90 28.93
CA ASP A 59 -17.18 -8.52 29.70
C ASP A 59 -16.84 -9.95 30.15
N GLN A 60 -15.96 -10.64 29.41
CA GLN A 60 -15.41 -11.94 29.80
C GLN A 60 -14.24 -11.85 30.80
N GLY A 61 -13.94 -10.65 31.30
CA GLY A 61 -12.87 -10.39 32.26
C GLY A 61 -11.48 -10.23 31.63
N LEU A 62 -11.39 -10.12 30.30
CA LEU A 62 -10.11 -9.86 29.63
C LEU A 62 -9.80 -8.36 29.65
N THR A 63 -8.53 -8.01 29.84
CA THR A 63 -8.08 -6.65 29.54
C THR A 63 -7.85 -6.54 28.04
N VAL A 64 -8.77 -5.85 27.35
CA VAL A 64 -8.69 -5.69 25.90
C VAL A 64 -8.27 -4.25 25.57
N GLU A 65 -7.11 -4.15 24.95
CA GLU A 65 -6.56 -2.90 24.42
C GLU A 65 -6.56 -2.98 22.89
N ALA A 66 -7.03 -1.92 22.24
CA ALA A 66 -7.07 -1.84 20.79
C ALA A 66 -6.43 -0.54 20.31
N SER A 67 -5.80 -0.63 19.14
CA SER A 67 -5.23 0.51 18.44
C SER A 67 -5.37 0.30 16.94
N GLY A 68 -5.49 1.40 16.22
CA GLY A 68 -5.62 1.40 14.77
C GLY A 68 -6.71 2.35 14.27
N ASN A 69 -6.74 2.47 12.95
CA ASN A 69 -7.66 3.31 12.18
C ASN A 69 -9.10 2.75 12.09
N ALA A 70 -9.31 1.50 12.49
CA ALA A 70 -10.62 0.87 12.50
C ALA A 70 -11.43 1.19 13.77
N LEU A 71 -10.82 1.82 14.77
CA LEU A 71 -11.54 2.33 15.94
C LEU A 71 -12.35 3.55 15.54
N ALA A 72 -13.52 3.72 16.18
CA ALA A 72 -14.32 4.90 15.97
C ALA A 72 -13.50 6.15 16.32
N PRO A 73 -13.44 7.16 15.45
CA PRO A 73 -12.85 8.44 15.83
C PRO A 73 -13.64 9.03 17.01
N PRO A 74 -12.97 9.71 17.96
CA PRO A 74 -13.66 10.38 19.05
C PRO A 74 -14.76 11.30 18.52
N ALA A 75 -15.89 11.40 19.23
CA ALA A 75 -17.00 12.27 18.82
C ALA A 75 -16.56 13.75 18.60
N GLU A 76 -15.53 14.20 19.32
CA GLU A 76 -14.92 15.52 19.18
C GLU A 76 -14.18 15.74 17.84
N SER A 77 -13.82 14.68 17.13
CA SER A 77 -13.11 14.77 15.85
C SER A 77 -13.93 15.48 14.78
N HIS A 78 -15.26 15.30 14.76
CA HIS A 78 -16.13 16.00 13.81
C HIS A 78 -16.22 17.49 14.10
N ALA A 79 -16.27 17.88 15.38
CA ALA A 79 -16.26 19.29 15.76
C ALA A 79 -14.94 19.95 15.37
N ALA A 80 -13.81 19.28 15.61
CA ALA A 80 -12.49 19.76 15.23
C ALA A 80 -12.33 19.96 13.71
N GLU A 81 -12.89 19.06 12.89
CA GLU A 81 -12.88 19.18 11.44
C GLU A 81 -13.64 20.42 10.96
N VAL A 82 -14.86 20.64 11.47
CA VAL A 82 -15.67 21.82 11.11
C VAL A 82 -14.97 23.12 11.51
N ILE A 83 -14.36 23.14 12.70
CA ILE A 83 -13.61 24.31 13.18
C ILE A 83 -12.38 24.56 12.29
N GLY A 84 -11.63 23.51 11.94
CA GLY A 84 -10.47 23.62 11.05
C GLY A 84 -10.86 24.12 9.66
N PHE A 85 -11.95 23.60 9.09
CA PHE A 85 -12.47 24.03 7.80
C PHE A 85 -12.96 25.48 7.82
N ALA A 86 -13.68 25.88 8.87
CA ALA A 86 -14.13 27.25 9.05
C ALA A 86 -12.93 28.22 9.15
N LEU A 87 -11.91 27.85 9.92
CA LEU A 87 -10.70 28.65 10.04
C LEU A 87 -9.95 28.78 8.71
N ALA A 88 -9.83 27.68 7.95
CA ALA A 88 -9.24 27.72 6.62
C ALA A 88 -10.02 28.67 5.69
N ALA A 89 -11.34 28.60 5.67
CA ALA A 89 -12.17 29.50 4.87
C ALA A 89 -11.97 30.99 5.23
N VAL A 90 -11.85 31.31 6.53
CA VAL A 90 -11.55 32.67 7.00
C VAL A 90 -10.19 33.14 6.50
N ILE A 91 -9.16 32.31 6.61
CA ILE A 91 -7.80 32.65 6.13
C ILE A 91 -7.82 32.91 4.63
N LEU A 92 -8.49 32.06 3.84
CA LEU A 92 -8.62 32.27 2.39
C LEU A 92 -9.37 33.57 2.07
N ALA A 93 -10.47 33.87 2.78
CA ALA A 93 -11.24 35.10 2.56
C ALA A 93 -10.39 36.36 2.80
N ILE A 94 -9.57 36.35 3.86
CA ILE A 94 -8.62 37.45 4.14
C ILE A 94 -7.52 37.51 3.07
N THR A 95 -6.96 36.35 2.69
CA THR A 95 -5.85 36.28 1.72
C THR A 95 -6.25 36.79 0.34
N PHE A 96 -7.45 36.44 -0.13
CA PHE A 96 -7.93 36.85 -1.45
C PHE A 96 -8.77 38.14 -1.43
N GLY A 97 -9.15 38.63 -0.25
CA GLY A 97 -10.01 39.80 -0.08
C GLY A 97 -11.41 39.65 -0.71
N SER A 98 -11.78 38.44 -1.14
CA SER A 98 -13.03 38.14 -1.86
C SER A 98 -13.45 36.71 -1.58
N LEU A 99 -14.72 36.53 -1.19
CA LEU A 99 -15.31 35.21 -0.96
C LEU A 99 -15.41 34.37 -2.25
N ILE A 100 -15.60 35.03 -3.41
CA ILE A 100 -15.65 34.34 -4.70
C ILE A 100 -14.27 33.76 -5.07
N ALA A 101 -13.22 34.56 -4.86
CA ALA A 101 -11.84 34.10 -5.12
C ALA A 101 -11.40 33.03 -4.11
N ALA A 102 -11.79 33.15 -2.84
CA ALA A 102 -11.55 32.15 -1.80
C ALA A 102 -12.31 30.83 -2.05
N GLY A 103 -13.48 30.88 -2.71
CA GLY A 103 -14.29 29.69 -3.01
C GLY A 103 -13.68 28.79 -4.08
N LEU A 104 -12.88 29.33 -5.01
CA LEU A 104 -12.31 28.56 -6.11
C LEU A 104 -11.31 27.48 -5.66
N PRO A 105 -10.37 27.75 -4.73
CA PRO A 105 -9.54 26.71 -4.12
C PRO A 105 -10.33 25.64 -3.37
N LEU A 106 -11.37 26.01 -2.62
CA LEU A 106 -12.22 25.05 -1.90
C LEU A 106 -13.01 24.15 -2.86
N LEU A 107 -13.58 24.72 -3.93
CA LEU A 107 -14.22 23.97 -5.01
C LEU A 107 -13.24 23.02 -5.70
N THR A 108 -12.02 23.47 -5.95
CA THR A 108 -10.97 22.64 -6.57
C THR A 108 -10.60 21.47 -5.66
N ALA A 109 -10.50 21.70 -4.36
CA ALA A 109 -10.24 20.63 -3.38
C ALA A 109 -11.39 19.61 -3.35
N LEU A 110 -12.65 20.04 -3.43
CA LEU A 110 -13.80 19.14 -3.47
C LEU A 110 -13.81 18.27 -4.73
N VAL A 111 -13.51 18.86 -5.89
CA VAL A 111 -13.47 18.14 -7.18
C VAL A 111 -12.24 17.23 -7.28
N GLY A 112 -11.09 17.67 -6.77
CA GLY A 112 -9.82 16.94 -6.83
C GLY A 112 -9.66 15.85 -5.76
N GLY A 113 -10.23 16.04 -4.57
CA GLY A 113 -10.11 15.12 -3.44
C GLY A 113 -10.96 13.86 -3.56
N GLY A 114 -11.99 13.85 -4.41
CA GLY A 114 -12.87 12.70 -4.61
C GLY A 114 -12.24 11.54 -5.39
N VAL A 115 -11.14 11.78 -6.12
CA VAL A 115 -10.50 10.76 -6.96
C VAL A 115 -9.35 10.12 -6.16
N SER A 116 -9.70 9.28 -5.18
CA SER A 116 -8.71 8.39 -4.56
C SER A 116 -8.31 7.33 -5.60
N PRO A 117 -7.04 7.27 -6.08
CA PRO A 117 -6.66 6.30 -7.09
C PRO A 117 -6.97 4.88 -6.60
N GLY A 118 -7.82 4.21 -7.38
CA GLY A 118 -8.31 2.87 -7.12
C GLY A 118 -7.16 1.89 -6.96
N ARG A 119 -7.28 1.03 -5.96
CA ARG A 119 -6.36 -0.08 -5.65
C ARG A 119 -5.91 -0.80 -6.91
N ARG A 120 -4.60 -0.96 -7.06
CA ARG A 120 -4.10 -2.09 -7.86
C ARG A 120 -4.32 -3.35 -7.03
N PRO A 121 -5.12 -4.33 -7.49
CA PRO A 121 -5.24 -5.61 -6.79
C PRO A 121 -3.84 -6.20 -6.63
N GLY A 122 -3.49 -6.53 -5.38
CA GLY A 122 -2.17 -6.99 -5.00
C GLY A 122 -1.71 -8.14 -5.88
N ARG A 123 -0.56 -7.97 -6.52
CA ARG A 123 0.16 -9.10 -7.10
C ARG A 123 0.43 -10.05 -5.95
N ARG A 124 -0.16 -11.24 -5.99
CA ARG A 124 0.24 -12.34 -5.12
C ARG A 124 1.71 -12.58 -5.39
N THR A 125 2.58 -12.11 -4.51
CA THR A 125 3.98 -12.52 -4.50
C THR A 125 3.93 -14.04 -4.36
N PRO A 126 4.40 -14.81 -5.36
CA PRO A 126 4.48 -16.25 -5.19
C PRO A 126 5.31 -16.52 -3.93
N PRO A 127 4.93 -17.51 -3.11
CA PRO A 127 5.71 -17.88 -1.95
C PRO A 127 7.16 -18.08 -2.40
N GLN A 128 8.08 -17.31 -1.80
CA GLN A 128 9.50 -17.49 -2.02
C GLN A 128 9.81 -18.92 -1.58
N ALA A 129 10.01 -19.80 -2.57
CA ALA A 129 10.44 -21.15 -2.32
C ALA A 129 11.82 -21.06 -1.67
N HIS A 130 11.86 -21.18 -0.34
CA HIS A 130 13.10 -21.37 0.38
C HIS A 130 13.79 -22.59 -0.24
N PRO A 131 15.02 -22.47 -0.76
CA PRO A 131 15.75 -23.61 -1.25
C PRO A 131 15.99 -24.54 -0.05
N GLY A 132 15.17 -25.58 0.06
CA GLY A 132 15.35 -26.61 1.07
C GLY A 132 16.72 -27.26 0.91
N PRO A 133 17.31 -27.79 2.01
CA PRO A 133 18.59 -28.47 1.96
C PRO A 133 18.50 -29.61 0.93
N GLY A 134 19.51 -29.66 0.06
CA GLY A 134 19.52 -30.40 -1.20
C GLY A 134 18.88 -31.78 -1.11
N ARG A 135 17.64 -31.89 -1.61
CA ARG A 135 17.07 -33.18 -1.99
C ARG A 135 17.85 -33.67 -3.20
N THR A 136 18.73 -34.64 -2.97
CA THR A 136 19.35 -35.44 -4.01
C THR A 136 18.27 -35.93 -4.95
N ARG A 137 18.22 -35.39 -6.18
CA ARG A 137 17.28 -35.85 -7.20
C ARG A 137 17.59 -37.32 -7.48
N PRO A 138 16.60 -38.25 -7.41
CA PRO A 138 16.82 -39.62 -7.83
C PRO A 138 17.22 -39.62 -9.32
N ALA A 139 18.31 -40.32 -9.64
CA ALA A 139 18.91 -40.39 -10.97
C ALA A 139 18.01 -41.04 -12.05
N ALA A 140 16.77 -41.39 -11.72
CA ALA A 140 15.86 -42.19 -12.55
C ALA A 140 15.04 -41.39 -13.57
N LEU A 141 15.22 -40.07 -13.68
CA LEU A 141 14.52 -39.24 -14.68
C LEU A 141 15.47 -38.48 -15.63
N ARG A 142 16.66 -39.04 -15.92
CA ARG A 142 17.39 -38.66 -17.14
C ARG A 142 16.66 -39.26 -18.33
N ARG A 143 15.76 -38.48 -18.93
CA ARG A 143 15.24 -38.74 -20.28
C ARG A 143 16.44 -39.01 -21.21
N PRO A 144 16.42 -40.08 -22.01
CA PRO A 144 17.44 -40.30 -23.05
C PRO A 144 17.50 -39.06 -23.94
N ARG A 145 18.71 -38.56 -24.21
CA ARG A 145 18.93 -37.55 -25.25
C ARG A 145 18.45 -38.16 -26.56
N GLU A 146 17.36 -37.62 -27.08
CA GLU A 146 16.87 -37.96 -28.41
C GLU A 146 17.83 -37.33 -29.41
N ASP A 147 18.68 -38.17 -30.00
CA ASP A 147 19.62 -37.80 -31.06
C ASP A 147 18.81 -37.30 -32.26
N ARG A 148 18.79 -35.98 -32.42
CA ARG A 148 18.15 -35.33 -33.56
C ARG A 148 19.05 -35.52 -34.79
N PRO A 149 18.58 -36.20 -35.85
CA PRO A 149 19.38 -36.36 -37.05
C PRO A 149 19.57 -35.00 -37.75
N ALA A 150 20.82 -34.71 -38.08
CA ALA A 150 21.19 -33.56 -38.89
C ALA A 150 20.70 -33.76 -40.32
N ASP A 151 19.57 -33.15 -40.66
CA ASP A 151 19.07 -33.10 -42.02
C ASP A 151 19.29 -31.73 -42.66
N ARG A 152 19.46 -31.79 -43.97
CA ARG A 152 20.43 -31.06 -44.76
C ARG A 152 19.65 -30.20 -45.76
N ARG A 153 20.08 -28.94 -45.88
CA ARG A 153 19.85 -28.01 -47.02
C ARG A 153 18.40 -27.47 -47.12
N HIS A 154 18.10 -26.31 -47.71
CA HIS A 154 18.75 -25.54 -48.78
C HIS A 154 18.07 -24.15 -48.82
N VAL A 155 18.82 -23.08 -49.17
CA VAL A 155 18.37 -21.88 -49.94
C VAL A 155 17.53 -20.84 -49.14
N GLN A 156 17.74 -19.51 -49.14
CA GLN A 156 18.14 -18.55 -50.18
C GLN A 156 18.68 -17.21 -49.58
N ARG A 157 19.59 -16.56 -50.34
CA ARG A 157 20.02 -15.13 -50.48
C ARG A 157 19.21 -14.03 -49.73
N ALA A 158 19.76 -12.87 -49.31
CA ALA A 158 20.61 -11.88 -50.00
C ALA A 158 21.15 -10.79 -49.02
N PRO A 159 22.10 -9.90 -49.43
CA PRO A 159 22.75 -8.91 -48.56
C PRO A 159 22.20 -7.47 -48.75
N LEU A 160 22.06 -6.69 -47.68
CA LEU A 160 21.81 -5.23 -47.70
C LEU A 160 22.51 -4.60 -46.47
N HIS A 161 23.64 -3.88 -46.63
CA HIS A 161 23.77 -2.42 -46.78
C HIS A 161 23.44 -1.57 -45.52
N GLY A 162 24.47 -0.85 -45.04
CA GLY A 162 24.36 0.31 -44.13
C GLY A 162 24.11 -0.05 -42.65
N VAL A 163 24.63 0.62 -41.63
CA VAL A 163 25.16 1.98 -41.48
C VAL A 163 26.12 1.95 -40.27
N ARG A 164 27.29 2.59 -40.41
CA ARG A 164 28.18 2.94 -39.29
C ARG A 164 27.54 4.08 -38.50
N THR A 165 27.39 3.95 -37.18
CA THR A 165 27.26 5.11 -36.29
C THR A 165 28.54 5.24 -35.45
N PRO A 166 29.13 6.44 -35.36
CA PRO A 166 30.37 6.67 -34.64
C PRO A 166 30.14 6.82 -33.13
N ARG A 167 31.14 6.28 -32.42
CA ARG A 167 31.43 6.32 -30.99
C ARG A 167 31.58 7.78 -30.51
N GLN A 168 30.66 8.26 -29.66
CA GLN A 168 30.87 9.47 -28.86
C GLN A 168 31.67 9.08 -27.62
N ASP A 169 32.99 9.26 -27.72
CA ASP A 169 33.91 9.23 -26.60
C ASP A 169 34.11 10.66 -26.10
N LYS A 170 34.04 10.79 -24.77
CA LYS A 170 34.77 11.75 -23.93
C LYS A 170 34.44 13.24 -24.13
N ASP A 171 33.72 13.77 -23.14
CA ASP A 171 34.29 14.87 -22.35
C ASP A 171 33.86 14.74 -20.89
N SER A 172 34.77 14.12 -20.15
CA SER A 172 34.83 14.15 -18.69
C SER A 172 35.08 15.58 -18.23
N ALA A 173 34.35 15.99 -17.19
CA ALA A 173 34.52 17.23 -16.43
C ALA A 173 35.97 17.45 -15.91
N PRO A 174 36.30 18.66 -15.41
CA PRO A 174 36.16 18.87 -13.96
C PRO A 174 35.73 20.28 -13.50
N GLN A 175 35.11 20.32 -12.30
CA GLN A 175 34.69 21.47 -11.48
C GLN A 175 35.88 22.27 -10.84
N PRO A 176 35.69 23.12 -9.81
CA PRO A 176 34.98 24.41 -9.68
C PRO A 176 35.93 25.53 -9.16
N LYS A 177 35.50 26.81 -9.12
CA LYS A 177 36.19 27.84 -8.30
C LYS A 177 35.23 28.61 -7.40
N LYS A 178 35.52 28.51 -6.09
CA LYS A 178 34.92 29.26 -4.98
C LYS A 178 35.33 30.73 -5.08
N THR A 179 34.42 31.64 -4.76
CA THR A 179 34.80 32.99 -4.33
C THR A 179 34.00 33.34 -3.09
N ALA A 180 34.71 33.35 -1.97
CA ALA A 180 34.30 34.00 -0.74
C ALA A 180 34.70 35.47 -0.85
N THR A 181 33.81 36.39 -0.48
CA THR A 181 34.17 37.76 -0.15
C THR A 181 33.53 38.11 1.19
N ALA A 182 34.40 38.38 2.15
CA ALA A 182 34.08 38.89 3.48
C ALA A 182 34.24 40.43 3.48
N LYS A 183 33.31 41.10 4.19
CA LYS A 183 33.40 42.25 5.14
C LYS A 183 34.42 43.41 4.90
N PRO A 184 34.16 44.63 5.41
CA PRO A 184 33.90 44.92 6.83
C PRO A 184 32.49 45.43 7.19
#